data_AF-A0A7X2IEN4-F1
#
_entry.id   AF-A0A7X2IEN4-F1
#
_cell.length_a   1.000
_cell.length_b   1.000
_cell.length_c   1.000
_cell.angle_alpha   90.00
_cell.angle_beta   90.00
_cell.angle_gamma   90.00
#
_symmetry.space_group_name_H-M   'P 1'
#
loop_
_entity.id
_entity.type
_entity.pdbx_description
1 polymer ?
#
loop_
_entity_poly.entity_id
_entity_poly.type
_entity_poly.pdbx_seq_one_letter_code
_entity_poly.pdbx_strand_id
1 'polypeptide(L)'
;MFARLHSPYYIFAPARAANSEEALVLHQLCHALNLWGEEAYVTEEGSAMQRTPRLTQELINTHLAAGRNPIVIYPGNVEGNPLSALNVVRYQLSHGQAARSGEFAVAWRRGVAEAAVPLLELPLSNDATQTERSELVARQLDEFIASSQQRFNSPHSVQGLSTAPTKRKKRLVVFSVESTWSPCPQIRLIRPFAHLKNEWELVWGIQNGQLQSDYLADADLILLHRYTPGLMSLDVLRTVFGSPIPVIYESDDLLNDIPADHPEAQQGAAWKTGIEYAVKYARAVVVSTEFLAAKYRDLNPAVHVLPNYIDFDLFYRPVPQRQPADGRINIGLLGSSIQPSNFALVDAALRALVERYGDRLHFDFVGWECPQGWAGHPLATFHTFVHQYVDYAARLREWNWDIALIPLASDEYNECKSYIKWLDYSAAGIASVFSDVSVYNQVVTHDVTGLLIPHSSDAWLRAIVQLIESPEKRHALATAGQQAVREGFDLASKAQHYDAVYSSCLNISSRGQA
;
A
#
# COMPACT_ATOMS: atom_id res chain seq x y z
N MET A 1 -8.62 -2.52 39.01
CA MET A 1 -7.35 -3.17 38.68
C MET A 1 -7.20 -3.01 37.17
N PHE A 2 -6.57 -1.92 36.72
CA PHE A 2 -6.54 -1.53 35.31
C PHE A 2 -5.09 -1.52 34.82
N ALA A 3 -4.78 -2.37 33.84
CA ALA A 3 -3.92 -2.12 32.68
C ALA A 3 -3.66 -3.42 31.91
N ARG A 4 -4.25 -3.54 30.71
CA ARG A 4 -3.61 -4.12 29.51
C ARG A 4 -4.16 -3.31 28.33
N LEU A 5 -3.33 -2.47 27.73
CA LEU A 5 -3.62 -1.85 26.43
C LEU A 5 -2.78 -2.61 25.43
N HIS A 6 -3.36 -3.67 24.88
CA HIS A 6 -2.74 -4.50 23.87
C HIS A 6 -3.42 -4.25 22.52
N SER A 7 -2.70 -4.56 21.46
CA SER A 7 -3.14 -4.52 20.07
C SER A 7 -4.60 -4.98 19.88
N PRO A 8 -5.45 -4.22 19.15
CA PRO A 8 -6.84 -4.63 18.93
C PRO A 8 -6.92 -5.91 18.08
N TYR A 9 -7.89 -6.78 18.34
CA TYR A 9 -8.08 -8.02 17.60
C TYR A 9 -9.05 -7.83 16.44
N TYR A 10 -8.60 -8.12 15.23
CA TYR A 10 -9.45 -8.12 14.03
C TYR A 10 -9.68 -9.56 13.60
N ILE A 11 -10.91 -10.03 13.70
CA ILE A 11 -11.26 -11.43 13.47
C ILE A 11 -11.99 -11.55 12.15
N PHE A 12 -11.37 -12.24 11.20
CA PHE A 12 -11.94 -12.55 9.89
C PHE A 12 -13.01 -13.62 10.07
N ALA A 13 -14.26 -13.17 10.22
CA ALA A 13 -15.40 -14.02 10.55
C ALA A 13 -16.54 -13.78 9.55
N PRO A 14 -17.24 -14.84 9.09
CA PRO A 14 -18.48 -14.67 8.33
C PRO A 14 -19.55 -13.91 9.13
N ALA A 15 -20.53 -13.33 8.44
CA ALA A 15 -21.64 -12.64 9.08
C ALA A 15 -22.35 -13.55 10.08
N ARG A 16 -22.72 -13.03 11.26
CA ARG A 16 -23.36 -13.84 12.32
C ARG A 16 -24.63 -14.55 11.82
N ALA A 17 -25.35 -13.91 10.90
CA ALA A 17 -26.58 -14.40 10.29
C ALA A 17 -26.38 -15.69 9.46
N ALA A 18 -25.15 -15.99 9.01
CA ALA A 18 -24.85 -17.21 8.28
C ALA A 18 -25.04 -18.47 9.13
N ASN A 19 -24.99 -18.33 10.47
CA ASN A 19 -25.16 -19.39 11.47
C ASN A 19 -24.35 -20.67 11.18
N SER A 20 -23.22 -20.53 10.49
CA SER A 20 -22.26 -21.60 10.27
C SER A 20 -21.49 -21.88 11.56
N GLU A 21 -20.94 -23.10 11.66
CA GLU A 21 -20.08 -23.49 12.78
C GLU A 21 -18.90 -22.53 12.96
N GLU A 22 -18.31 -22.10 11.84
CA GLU A 22 -17.25 -21.09 11.80
C GLU A 22 -17.71 -19.72 12.31
N ALA A 23 -18.88 -19.22 11.86
CA ALA A 23 -19.42 -17.95 12.35
C ALA A 23 -19.73 -18.00 13.85
N LEU A 24 -20.26 -19.12 14.35
CA LEU A 24 -20.55 -19.29 15.78
C LEU A 24 -19.28 -19.22 16.63
N VAL A 25 -18.25 -19.95 16.22
CA VAL A 25 -16.94 -20.05 16.89
C VAL A 25 -16.25 -18.69 16.97
N LEU A 26 -16.15 -17.97 15.86
CA LEU A 26 -15.38 -16.72 15.79
C LEU A 26 -16.10 -15.55 16.46
N HIS A 27 -17.43 -15.50 16.35
CA HIS A 27 -18.22 -14.51 17.08
C HIS A 27 -18.17 -14.80 18.59
N GLN A 28 -18.12 -16.06 19.02
CA GLN A 28 -17.96 -16.36 20.44
C GLN A 28 -16.55 -16.06 20.97
N LEU A 29 -15.49 -16.25 20.16
CA LEU A 29 -14.13 -15.78 20.46
C LEU A 29 -14.09 -14.25 20.62
N CYS A 30 -14.65 -13.52 19.65
CA CYS A 30 -14.77 -12.06 19.71
C CYS A 30 -15.52 -11.61 20.97
N HIS A 31 -16.63 -12.28 21.29
CA HIS A 31 -17.41 -12.01 22.49
C HIS A 31 -16.64 -12.25 23.78
N ALA A 32 -15.88 -13.34 23.88
CA ALA A 32 -15.07 -13.68 25.05
C ALA A 32 -13.94 -12.67 25.27
N LEU A 33 -13.20 -12.31 24.21
CA LEU A 33 -12.17 -11.27 24.26
C LEU A 33 -12.73 -9.94 24.80
N ASN A 34 -13.89 -9.51 24.28
CA ASN A 34 -14.57 -8.30 24.74
C ASN A 34 -15.13 -8.41 26.18
N LEU A 35 -15.43 -9.61 26.69
CA LEU A 35 -15.81 -9.81 28.11
C LEU A 35 -14.59 -9.82 29.04
N TRP A 36 -13.44 -10.27 28.55
CA TRP A 36 -12.16 -10.26 29.27
C TRP A 36 -11.49 -8.89 29.30
N GLY A 37 -12.07 -7.89 28.64
CA GLY A 37 -11.58 -6.51 28.65
C GLY A 37 -10.60 -6.18 27.51
N GLU A 38 -10.45 -7.07 26.54
CA GLU A 38 -9.72 -6.81 25.29
C GLU A 38 -10.62 -6.10 24.28
N GLU A 39 -10.04 -5.42 23.28
CA GLU A 39 -10.77 -4.81 22.16
C GLU A 39 -10.73 -5.74 20.94
N ALA A 40 -11.87 -6.38 20.63
CA ALA A 40 -11.99 -7.33 19.52
C ALA A 40 -13.18 -7.01 18.59
N TYR A 41 -12.95 -7.16 17.28
CA TYR A 41 -13.91 -6.83 16.23
C TYR A 41 -13.99 -7.92 15.17
N VAL A 42 -15.16 -8.10 14.55
CA VAL A 42 -15.36 -9.03 13.42
C VAL A 42 -15.42 -8.27 12.07
N THR A 43 -14.94 -8.86 10.99
CA THR A 43 -14.89 -8.22 9.66
C THR A 43 -16.26 -8.00 9.02
N GLU A 44 -17.20 -8.92 9.23
CA GLU A 44 -18.56 -8.88 8.69
C GLU A 44 -19.59 -8.41 9.72
N GLU A 45 -20.89 -8.55 9.42
CA GLU A 45 -21.98 -8.17 10.32
C GLU A 45 -21.93 -8.92 11.66
N GLY A 46 -21.82 -8.15 12.74
CA GLY A 46 -21.79 -8.58 14.13
C GLY A 46 -23.15 -8.93 14.74
N SER A 47 -23.18 -9.12 16.06
CA SER A 47 -24.41 -9.23 16.84
C SER A 47 -24.42 -8.18 17.94
N ALA A 48 -25.61 -7.72 18.33
CA ALA A 48 -25.78 -6.94 19.55
C ALA A 48 -26.10 -7.82 20.77
N MET A 49 -26.61 -9.04 20.56
CA MET A 49 -26.89 -10.00 21.64
C MET A 49 -25.62 -10.67 22.17
N GLN A 50 -24.61 -10.85 21.31
CA GLN A 50 -23.24 -11.21 21.67
C GLN A 50 -22.38 -9.96 21.49
N ARG A 51 -21.41 -9.66 22.36
CA ARG A 51 -20.54 -8.46 22.20
C ARG A 51 -19.55 -8.63 21.04
N THR A 52 -20.02 -8.58 19.81
CA THR A 52 -19.23 -8.80 18.59
C THR A 52 -19.33 -7.60 17.66
N PRO A 53 -18.71 -6.46 18.02
CA PRO A 53 -18.80 -5.25 17.21
C PRO A 53 -18.14 -5.50 15.84
N ARG A 54 -18.76 -4.94 14.80
CA ARG A 54 -18.20 -4.94 13.45
C ARG A 54 -17.00 -4.02 13.40
N LEU A 55 -15.93 -4.49 12.75
CA LEU A 55 -14.77 -3.68 12.40
C LEU A 55 -15.19 -2.69 11.32
N THR A 56 -15.08 -1.40 11.61
CA THR A 56 -15.38 -0.31 10.67
C THR A 56 -14.08 0.39 10.25
N GLN A 57 -14.12 1.06 9.11
CA GLN A 57 -12.99 1.86 8.65
C GLN A 57 -12.63 2.98 9.64
N GLU A 58 -13.61 3.57 10.30
CA GLU A 58 -13.41 4.59 11.33
C GLU A 58 -12.61 4.04 12.53
N LEU A 59 -12.90 2.81 12.96
CA LEU A 59 -12.16 2.14 14.03
C LEU A 59 -10.73 1.80 13.59
N ILE A 60 -10.55 1.32 12.37
CA ILE A 60 -9.22 1.07 11.80
C ILE A 60 -8.40 2.37 11.80
N ASN A 61 -8.98 3.47 11.31
CA ASN A 61 -8.32 4.77 11.28
C ASN A 61 -7.99 5.28 12.68
N THR A 62 -8.88 5.06 13.65
CA THR A 62 -8.65 5.43 15.05
C THR A 62 -7.51 4.64 15.67
N HIS A 63 -7.45 3.32 15.44
CA HIS A 63 -6.35 2.48 15.92
C HIS A 63 -5.02 2.86 15.26
N LEU A 64 -5.03 3.15 13.95
CA LEU A 64 -3.85 3.62 13.22
C LEU A 64 -3.37 4.98 13.74
N ALA A 65 -4.28 5.94 13.95
CA ALA A 65 -3.96 7.24 14.52
C ALA A 65 -3.40 7.14 15.95
N ALA A 66 -3.84 6.12 16.71
CA ALA A 66 -3.32 5.80 18.02
C ALA A 66 -2.02 4.96 18.00
N GLY A 67 -1.46 4.64 16.83
CA GLY A 67 -0.26 3.82 16.68
C GLY A 67 -0.44 2.37 17.14
N ARG A 68 -1.69 1.89 17.19
CA ARG A 68 -2.05 0.54 17.67
C ARG A 68 -2.11 -0.42 16.51
N ASN A 69 -1.13 -1.32 16.44
CA ASN A 69 -1.08 -2.37 15.43
C ASN A 69 -2.01 -3.53 15.80
N PRO A 70 -2.95 -3.95 14.95
CA PRO A 70 -3.89 -5.02 15.28
C PRO A 70 -3.24 -6.41 15.27
N ILE A 71 -3.88 -7.36 15.96
CA ILE A 71 -3.69 -8.80 15.80
C ILE A 71 -4.82 -9.33 14.92
N VAL A 72 -4.49 -9.84 13.74
CA VAL A 72 -5.48 -10.30 12.76
C VAL A 72 -5.61 -11.81 12.82
N ILE A 73 -6.81 -12.30 13.10
CA ILE A 73 -7.14 -13.73 13.20
C ILE A 73 -7.94 -14.14 11.95
N TYR A 74 -7.49 -15.13 11.20
CA TYR A 74 -8.15 -15.58 9.96
C TYR A 74 -7.96 -17.07 9.67
N PRO A 75 -8.77 -17.71 8.83
CA PRO A 75 -8.69 -19.15 8.65
C PRO A 75 -7.44 -19.59 7.87
N GLY A 76 -6.90 -20.76 8.19
CA GLY A 76 -5.66 -21.29 7.61
C GLY A 76 -5.77 -21.68 6.14
N ASN A 77 -6.99 -21.80 5.61
CA ASN A 77 -7.27 -21.97 4.18
C ASN A 77 -7.29 -20.64 3.40
N VAL A 78 -7.18 -19.49 4.09
CA VAL A 78 -6.97 -18.20 3.45
C VAL A 78 -5.48 -18.05 3.17
N GLU A 79 -5.15 -18.03 1.89
CA GLU A 79 -3.80 -17.74 1.45
C GLU A 79 -3.42 -16.30 1.79
N GLY A 80 -2.16 -16.08 2.20
CA GLY A 80 -1.64 -14.75 2.51
C GLY A 80 -2.00 -14.19 3.89
N ASN A 81 -2.06 -12.87 4.00
CA ASN A 81 -2.37 -12.11 5.22
C ASN A 81 -3.53 -11.14 4.89
N PRO A 82 -4.80 -11.50 5.14
CA PRO A 82 -5.97 -10.86 4.55
C PRO A 82 -6.16 -9.39 4.92
N LEU A 83 -5.50 -8.90 5.99
CA LEU A 83 -5.50 -7.49 6.38
C LEU A 83 -4.10 -6.88 6.45
N SER A 84 -3.07 -7.60 5.97
CA SER A 84 -1.65 -7.26 6.08
C SER A 84 -1.19 -6.63 7.37
N ALA A 85 -1.68 -7.18 8.47
CA ALA A 85 -1.23 -6.78 9.78
C ALA A 85 0.15 -7.35 10.10
N LEU A 86 0.89 -6.59 10.91
CA LEU A 86 2.17 -7.01 11.49
C LEU A 86 2.01 -8.27 12.37
N ASN A 87 0.88 -8.41 13.04
CA ASN A 87 0.58 -9.56 13.89
C ASN A 87 -0.57 -10.35 13.28
N VAL A 88 -0.30 -11.60 12.91
CA VAL A 88 -1.28 -12.48 12.28
C VAL A 88 -1.41 -13.81 12.99
N VAL A 89 -2.63 -14.32 13.05
CA VAL A 89 -2.98 -15.63 13.60
C VAL A 89 -3.80 -16.36 12.55
N ARG A 90 -3.36 -17.57 12.19
CA ARG A 90 -4.15 -18.49 11.38
C ARG A 90 -4.87 -19.47 12.29
N TYR A 91 -6.18 -19.66 12.09
CA TYR A 91 -6.96 -20.69 12.78
C TYR A 91 -7.33 -21.83 11.84
N GLN A 92 -7.42 -23.05 12.37
CA GLN A 92 -7.94 -24.20 11.62
C GLN A 92 -9.04 -24.88 12.45
N LEU A 93 -10.16 -25.18 11.80
CA LEU A 93 -11.26 -25.95 12.37
C LEU A 93 -11.19 -27.39 11.84
N SER A 94 -11.07 -28.37 12.73
CA SER A 94 -11.10 -29.79 12.36
C SER A 94 -12.51 -30.21 11.95
N HIS A 95 -12.67 -30.80 10.77
CA HIS A 95 -13.98 -31.29 10.29
C HIS A 95 -14.50 -32.46 11.14
N GLY A 96 -15.76 -32.37 11.58
CA GLY A 96 -16.56 -33.54 11.96
C GLY A 96 -16.97 -33.72 13.43
N GLN A 97 -16.99 -32.67 14.27
CA GLN A 97 -17.57 -32.79 15.61
C GLN A 97 -18.53 -31.65 15.90
N ALA A 98 -19.82 -31.93 15.75
CA ALA A 98 -20.92 -31.02 16.03
C ALA A 98 -20.71 -30.30 17.38
N ALA A 99 -20.46 -28.99 17.32
CA ALA A 99 -20.57 -28.10 18.46
C ALA A 99 -21.97 -28.23 19.09
N ARG A 100 -22.09 -29.05 20.13
CA ARG A 100 -23.25 -29.00 21.01
C ARG A 100 -23.19 -27.69 21.79
N SER A 101 -24.35 -27.06 21.94
CA SER A 101 -24.55 -25.76 22.57
C SER A 101 -23.66 -25.53 23.79
N GLY A 102 -22.74 -24.57 23.69
CA GLY A 102 -22.20 -23.85 24.84
C GLY A 102 -20.80 -24.20 25.31
N GLU A 103 -20.06 -25.14 24.71
CA GLU A 103 -18.70 -25.47 25.16
C GLU A 103 -17.64 -25.54 24.03
N PHE A 104 -16.51 -24.88 24.28
CA PHE A 104 -15.22 -24.99 23.60
C PHE A 104 -14.29 -25.87 24.46
N ALA A 105 -13.42 -26.70 23.90
CA ALA A 105 -12.28 -27.35 24.60
C ALA A 105 -10.96 -26.49 24.54
N VAL A 106 -9.68 -26.95 24.39
CA VAL A 106 -8.55 -26.50 23.44
C VAL A 106 -7.45 -27.56 23.46
N ALA A 107 -6.74 -27.87 22.36
CA ALA A 107 -5.54 -28.73 22.37
C ALA A 107 -4.37 -28.16 21.52
N TRP A 108 -3.13 -28.56 21.87
CA TRP A 108 -1.86 -28.15 21.22
C TRP A 108 -0.97 -29.37 20.89
N ARG A 109 -0.23 -29.32 19.77
CA ARG A 109 0.82 -30.30 19.43
C ARG A 109 2.10 -29.63 18.92
N ARG A 110 3.26 -30.14 19.35
CA ARG A 110 4.58 -29.69 18.88
C ARG A 110 4.96 -30.44 17.60
N GLY A 111 4.79 -29.78 16.45
CA GLY A 111 5.47 -30.03 15.16
C GLY A 111 5.17 -31.34 14.42
N VAL A 112 4.53 -31.24 13.25
CA VAL A 112 4.75 -32.16 12.11
C VAL A 112 4.61 -31.38 10.79
N ALA A 113 5.74 -31.32 10.06
CA ALA A 113 5.98 -31.13 8.62
C ALA A 113 5.23 -30.05 7.79
N GLU A 114 6.07 -29.11 7.32
CA GLU A 114 5.92 -28.15 6.20
C GLU A 114 5.18 -26.81 6.45
N ALA A 115 5.96 -25.72 6.31
CA ALA A 115 5.65 -24.30 6.48
C ALA A 115 5.68 -23.73 7.92
N ALA A 116 6.59 -22.77 8.09
CA ALA A 116 7.08 -22.20 9.34
C ALA A 116 6.18 -21.10 9.95
N VAL A 117 4.87 -21.31 10.07
CA VAL A 117 3.91 -20.34 10.67
C VAL A 117 3.23 -20.94 11.91
N PRO A 118 3.10 -20.21 13.04
CA PRO A 118 2.35 -20.70 14.19
C PRO A 118 0.83 -20.73 13.89
N LEU A 119 0.18 -21.86 14.18
CA LEU A 119 -1.26 -22.10 13.97
C LEU A 119 -1.98 -22.10 15.33
N LEU A 120 -3.13 -21.44 15.42
CA LEU A 120 -4.05 -21.51 16.55
C LEU A 120 -5.12 -22.57 16.26
N GLU A 121 -4.98 -23.76 16.85
CA GLU A 121 -6.04 -24.78 16.78
C GLU A 121 -7.10 -24.51 17.83
N LEU A 122 -8.35 -24.46 17.37
CA LEU A 122 -9.48 -24.38 18.26
C LEU A 122 -9.93 -25.79 18.67
N PRO A 123 -10.53 -25.92 19.83
CA PRO A 123 -10.61 -27.18 20.56
C PRO A 123 -11.56 -28.33 20.24
N LEU A 124 -11.29 -29.51 20.84
CA LEU A 124 -12.27 -30.60 21.11
C LEU A 124 -11.94 -31.37 22.44
N SER A 125 -12.85 -31.49 23.45
CA SER A 125 -12.82 -32.32 24.72
C SER A 125 -13.38 -31.70 26.05
N ASN A 126 -14.05 -32.54 26.87
CA ASN A 126 -15.11 -32.25 27.85
C ASN A 126 -14.73 -32.12 29.35
N ASP A 127 -13.48 -32.26 29.79
CA ASP A 127 -13.18 -32.52 31.22
C ASP A 127 -12.48 -31.40 32.03
N ALA A 128 -12.28 -30.19 31.46
CA ALA A 128 -11.69 -29.05 32.20
C ALA A 128 -12.76 -27.99 32.58
N THR A 129 -12.61 -27.31 33.73
CA THR A 129 -13.51 -26.22 34.14
C THR A 129 -13.31 -24.96 33.29
N GLN A 130 -14.34 -24.10 33.19
CA GLN A 130 -14.33 -22.87 32.37
C GLN A 130 -13.14 -21.94 32.70
N THR A 131 -12.75 -21.86 33.97
CA THR A 131 -11.61 -21.04 34.44
C THR A 131 -10.27 -21.62 33.96
N GLU A 132 -10.08 -22.94 34.04
CA GLU A 132 -8.88 -23.60 33.53
C GLU A 132 -8.75 -23.47 32.01
N ARG A 133 -9.88 -23.52 31.28
CA ARG A 133 -9.93 -23.27 29.83
C ARG A 133 -9.56 -21.81 29.50
N SER A 134 -10.05 -20.84 30.27
CA SER A 134 -9.74 -19.41 30.10
C SER A 134 -8.27 -19.07 30.36
N GLU A 135 -7.69 -19.62 31.43
CA GLU A 135 -6.27 -19.42 31.76
C GLU A 135 -5.35 -20.10 30.75
N LEU A 136 -5.76 -21.25 30.21
CA LEU A 136 -5.03 -21.95 29.16
C LEU A 136 -5.02 -21.15 27.86
N VAL A 137 -6.16 -20.59 27.43
CA VAL A 137 -6.27 -19.74 26.23
C VAL A 137 -5.42 -18.47 26.39
N ALA A 138 -5.52 -17.79 27.53
CA ALA A 138 -4.73 -16.58 27.80
C ALA A 138 -3.22 -16.88 27.77
N ARG A 139 -2.79 -18.00 28.35
CA ARG A 139 -1.38 -18.43 28.33
C ARG A 139 -0.91 -18.80 26.93
N GLN A 140 -1.73 -19.50 26.14
CA GLN A 140 -1.43 -19.84 24.75
C GLN A 140 -1.33 -18.60 23.86
N LEU A 141 -2.18 -17.60 24.10
CA LEU A 141 -2.14 -16.32 23.40
C LEU A 141 -0.89 -15.51 23.79
N ASP A 142 -0.55 -15.44 25.08
CA ASP A 142 0.64 -14.76 25.58
C ASP A 142 1.95 -15.45 25.07
N GLU A 143 2.02 -16.78 25.07
CA GLU A 143 3.16 -17.54 24.51
C GLU A 143 3.26 -17.42 22.98
N PHE A 144 2.12 -17.38 22.29
CA PHE A 144 2.04 -17.14 20.84
C PHE A 144 2.56 -15.75 20.48
N ILE A 145 2.11 -14.72 21.20
CA ILE A 145 2.56 -13.33 21.04
C ILE A 145 4.07 -13.25 21.26
N ALA A 146 4.58 -13.87 22.33
CA ALA A 146 6.02 -13.90 22.63
C ALA A 146 6.84 -14.62 21.54
N SER A 147 6.36 -15.74 21.00
CA SER A 147 7.06 -16.51 19.96
C SER A 147 7.08 -15.80 18.60
N SER A 148 5.99 -15.12 18.24
CA SER A 148 5.89 -14.32 17.02
C SER A 148 6.80 -13.09 17.09
N GLN A 149 6.82 -12.41 18.25
CA GLN A 149 7.73 -11.29 18.51
C GLN A 149 9.21 -11.74 18.48
N GLN A 150 9.55 -12.89 19.05
CA GLN A 150 10.93 -13.42 19.02
C GLN A 150 11.39 -13.79 17.60
N ARG A 151 10.51 -14.29 16.74
CA ARG A 151 10.86 -14.65 15.35
C ARG A 151 11.16 -13.42 14.48
N PHE A 152 10.50 -12.30 14.77
CA PHE A 152 10.79 -11.01 14.14
C PHE A 152 12.00 -10.31 14.77
N ASN A 153 12.28 -10.55 16.05
CA ASN A 153 13.40 -9.96 16.80
C ASN A 153 14.65 -10.85 16.91
N SER A 154 14.69 -12.00 16.22
CA SER A 154 15.85 -12.90 16.31
C SER A 154 17.06 -12.29 15.58
N PRO A 155 18.20 -12.06 16.26
CA PRO A 155 19.46 -11.79 15.57
C PRO A 155 19.81 -13.04 14.75
N HIS A 156 19.96 -12.89 13.44
CA HIS A 156 20.34 -13.99 12.57
C HIS A 156 21.64 -14.64 13.08
N SER A 157 21.59 -15.95 13.33
CA SER A 157 22.75 -16.74 13.72
C SER A 157 23.78 -16.74 12.58
N VAL A 158 24.88 -16.01 12.81
CA VAL A 158 26.08 -16.06 11.98
C VAL A 158 26.74 -17.43 12.18
N GLN A 159 26.64 -18.31 11.19
CA GLN A 159 27.61 -19.40 11.03
C GLN A 159 28.55 -19.03 9.89
N GLY A 160 29.83 -18.96 10.24
CA GLY A 160 30.84 -18.22 9.53
C GLY A 160 31.25 -18.79 8.17
N LEU A 161 31.84 -17.90 7.38
CA LEU A 161 33.05 -18.15 6.62
C LEU A 161 33.70 -16.82 6.22
N SER A 162 34.99 -16.72 6.55
CA SER A 162 36.02 -15.83 6.02
C SER A 162 35.86 -14.31 6.15
N THR A 163 36.67 -13.76 7.05
CA THR A 163 36.93 -12.33 7.27
C THR A 163 37.70 -11.71 6.11
N ALA A 164 37.00 -11.00 5.23
CA ALA A 164 37.52 -9.76 4.65
C ALA A 164 36.82 -8.59 5.36
N PRO A 165 37.47 -7.43 5.56
CA PRO A 165 36.82 -6.29 6.23
C PRO A 165 35.61 -5.86 5.39
N THR A 166 34.41 -6.21 5.83
CA THR A 166 33.17 -5.77 5.20
C THR A 166 32.96 -4.30 5.55
N LYS A 167 32.85 -3.47 4.52
CA LYS A 167 32.52 -2.05 4.64
C LYS A 167 31.22 -1.92 5.44
N ARG A 168 31.21 -1.09 6.50
CA ARG A 168 29.99 -0.80 7.28
C ARG A 168 28.90 -0.27 6.33
N LYS A 169 27.68 -0.81 6.44
CA LYS A 169 26.51 -0.29 5.72
C LYS A 169 26.17 1.11 6.20
N LYS A 170 25.68 1.95 5.30
CA LYS A 170 25.11 3.26 5.64
C LYS A 170 23.75 3.05 6.26
N ARG A 171 23.44 3.69 7.38
CA ARG A 171 22.20 3.47 8.12
C ARG A 171 21.24 4.64 7.93
N LEU A 172 20.12 4.37 7.28
CA LEU A 172 19.03 5.32 7.01
C LEU A 172 17.89 5.10 8.00
N VAL A 173 17.68 6.04 8.91
CA VAL A 173 16.52 6.03 9.81
C VAL A 173 15.34 6.74 9.15
N VAL A 174 14.25 6.01 8.94
CA VAL A 174 13.04 6.48 8.26
C VAL A 174 11.96 6.78 9.30
N PHE A 175 11.54 8.03 9.38
CA PHE A 175 10.32 8.43 10.08
C PHE A 175 9.17 8.52 9.08
N SER A 176 8.32 7.50 9.11
CA SER A 176 7.10 7.39 8.31
C SER A 176 5.97 6.84 9.18
N VAL A 177 4.81 7.48 9.13
CA VAL A 177 3.57 6.92 9.70
C VAL A 177 2.85 5.99 8.72
N GLU A 178 3.23 6.03 7.44
CA GLU A 178 2.70 5.10 6.45
C GLU A 178 3.23 3.70 6.70
N SER A 179 2.35 2.71 6.56
CA SER A 179 2.68 1.31 6.77
C SER A 179 3.67 0.81 5.72
N THR A 180 4.54 -0.11 6.11
CA THR A 180 5.57 -0.64 5.21
C THR A 180 5.02 -1.44 4.03
N TRP A 181 3.74 -1.81 4.01
CA TRP A 181 3.10 -2.47 2.87
C TRP A 181 2.38 -1.51 1.91
N SER A 182 2.21 -0.23 2.28
CA SER A 182 1.55 0.75 1.40
C SER A 182 2.41 1.08 0.18
N PRO A 183 1.81 1.57 -0.93
CA PRO A 183 2.53 1.80 -2.17
C PRO A 183 3.71 2.75 -2.04
N CYS A 184 3.57 3.89 -1.35
CA CYS A 184 4.61 4.93 -1.32
C CYS A 184 5.90 4.44 -0.64
N PRO A 185 5.88 3.88 0.59
CA PRO A 185 7.05 3.23 1.19
C PRO A 185 7.63 2.11 0.33
N GLN A 186 6.80 1.31 -0.34
CA GLN A 186 7.26 0.22 -1.21
C GLN A 186 8.04 0.74 -2.43
N ILE A 187 7.46 1.72 -3.14
CA ILE A 187 8.02 2.29 -4.37
C ILE A 187 9.25 3.16 -4.08
N ARG A 188 9.19 3.99 -3.03
CA ARG A 188 10.20 5.03 -2.77
C ARG A 188 11.35 4.55 -1.89
N LEU A 189 11.13 3.55 -1.04
CA LEU A 189 12.11 3.16 -0.01
C LEU A 189 12.38 1.65 0.01
N ILE A 190 11.39 0.81 0.28
CA ILE A 190 11.63 -0.59 0.64
C ILE A 190 12.21 -1.39 -0.53
N ARG A 191 11.56 -1.37 -1.70
CA ARG A 191 12.03 -2.16 -2.84
C ARG A 191 13.35 -1.63 -3.42
N PRO A 192 13.53 -0.31 -3.64
CA PRO A 192 14.81 0.21 -4.11
C PRO A 192 15.97 -0.17 -3.18
N PHE A 193 15.79 -0.01 -1.87
CA PHE A 193 16.84 -0.32 -0.91
C PHE A 193 17.02 -1.83 -0.67
N ALA A 194 16.04 -2.68 -1.00
CA ALA A 194 16.25 -4.13 -1.05
C ALA A 194 17.32 -4.54 -2.08
N HIS A 195 17.41 -3.81 -3.20
CA HIS A 195 18.49 -3.97 -4.18
C HIS A 195 19.83 -3.38 -3.71
N LEU A 196 19.81 -2.51 -2.69
CA LEU A 196 20.98 -1.87 -2.10
C LEU A 196 21.31 -2.41 -0.70
N LYS A 197 20.87 -3.63 -0.38
CA LYS A 197 20.99 -4.21 0.97
C LYS A 197 22.44 -4.40 1.45
N ASN A 198 23.43 -4.33 0.55
CA ASN A 198 24.84 -4.46 0.90
C ASN A 198 25.46 -3.08 1.23
N GLU A 199 24.85 -2.01 0.76
CA GLU A 199 25.29 -0.63 0.88
C GLU A 199 24.55 0.11 1.99
N TRP A 200 23.24 -0.17 2.15
CA TRP A 200 22.33 0.51 3.05
C TRP A 200 21.59 -0.44 3.98
N GLU A 201 21.27 0.08 5.16
CA GLU A 201 20.36 -0.50 6.13
C GLU A 201 19.22 0.49 6.39
N LEU A 202 17.96 0.03 6.24
CA LEU A 202 16.78 0.81 6.56
C LEU A 202 16.30 0.48 7.97
N VAL A 203 16.10 1.51 8.78
CA VAL A 203 15.59 1.40 10.14
C VAL A 203 14.35 2.26 10.30
N TRP A 204 13.22 1.64 10.60
CA TRP A 204 11.97 2.37 10.85
C TRP A 204 12.01 3.00 12.23
N GLY A 205 12.02 4.32 12.26
CA GLY A 205 12.22 5.12 13.47
C GLY A 205 10.96 5.34 14.30
N ILE A 206 9.79 4.89 13.83
CA ILE A 206 8.52 4.95 14.58
C ILE A 206 8.13 3.52 14.95
N GLN A 207 7.96 3.27 16.24
CA GLN A 207 7.43 2.01 16.77
C GLN A 207 6.32 2.31 17.78
N ASN A 208 5.19 1.61 17.67
CA ASN A 208 4.01 1.80 18.52
C ASN A 208 3.57 3.27 18.65
N GLY A 209 3.65 4.02 17.54
CA GLY A 209 3.32 5.46 17.51
C GLY A 209 4.33 6.38 18.19
N GLN A 210 5.49 5.87 18.64
CA GLN A 210 6.53 6.64 19.33
C GLN A 210 7.82 6.69 18.50
N LEU A 211 8.44 7.87 18.48
CA LEU A 211 9.77 8.06 17.89
C LEU A 211 10.84 7.37 18.74
N GLN A 212 11.66 6.56 18.10
CA GLN A 212 12.70 5.78 18.76
C GLN A 212 14.04 6.53 18.70
N SER A 213 14.37 7.23 19.78
CA SER A 213 15.62 8.01 19.90
C SER A 213 16.87 7.13 19.83
N ASP A 214 16.79 5.90 20.31
CA ASP A 214 17.92 4.96 20.38
C ASP A 214 18.44 4.60 18.98
N TYR A 215 17.59 4.69 17.97
CA TYR A 215 17.98 4.42 16.59
C TYR A 215 18.81 5.54 15.97
N LEU A 216 18.86 6.72 16.59
CA LEU A 216 19.66 7.82 16.10
C LEU A 216 21.16 7.64 16.38
N ALA A 217 21.55 6.93 17.45
CA ALA A 217 22.96 6.86 17.86
C ALA A 217 23.95 6.42 16.75
N ASP A 218 23.52 5.48 15.89
CA ASP A 218 24.35 4.96 14.78
C ASP A 218 23.82 5.35 13.38
N ALA A 219 22.91 6.32 13.29
CA ALA A 219 22.33 6.71 12.00
C ALA A 219 23.28 7.61 11.21
N ASP A 220 23.36 7.36 9.91
CA ASP A 220 24.10 8.22 8.97
C ASP A 220 23.20 9.31 8.37
N LEU A 221 21.91 9.02 8.25
CA LEU A 221 20.91 9.89 7.64
C LEU A 221 19.54 9.64 8.27
N ILE A 222 18.79 10.71 8.52
CA ILE A 222 17.38 10.65 8.93
C ILE A 222 16.53 11.09 7.74
N LEU A 223 15.45 10.35 7.44
CA LEU A 223 14.47 10.71 6.43
C LEU A 223 13.11 10.97 7.08
N LEU A 224 12.55 12.15 6.82
CA LEU A 224 11.16 12.49 7.10
C LEU A 224 10.33 12.21 5.84
N HIS A 225 9.39 11.26 5.92
CA HIS A 225 8.67 10.75 4.76
C HIS A 225 7.29 11.41 4.59
N ARG A 226 7.01 11.95 3.40
CA ARG A 226 5.70 12.45 2.95
C ARG A 226 5.02 13.37 3.97
N TYR A 227 3.83 13.03 4.46
CA TYR A 227 3.05 13.87 5.37
C TYR A 227 3.41 13.67 6.85
N THR A 228 4.31 12.73 7.17
CA THR A 228 4.77 12.43 8.53
C THR A 228 5.20 13.67 9.34
N PRO A 229 6.04 14.60 8.82
CA PRO A 229 6.39 15.80 9.56
C PRO A 229 5.18 16.72 9.83
N GLY A 230 4.14 16.67 9.01
CA GLY A 230 2.89 17.39 9.21
C GLY A 230 2.08 16.91 10.43
N LEU A 231 2.36 15.72 10.94
CA LEU A 231 1.75 15.17 12.15
C LEU A 231 2.58 15.43 13.42
N MET A 232 3.80 15.95 13.27
CA MET A 232 4.70 16.24 14.38
C MET A 232 4.50 17.67 14.87
N SER A 233 4.63 17.88 16.19
CA SER A 233 4.71 19.25 16.70
C SER A 233 6.01 19.91 16.24
N LEU A 234 6.01 21.24 16.16
CA LEU A 234 7.22 21.99 15.82
C LEU A 234 8.36 21.75 16.82
N ASP A 235 8.07 21.46 18.08
CA ASP A 235 9.11 21.15 19.07
C ASP A 235 9.75 19.78 18.85
N VAL A 236 8.96 18.79 18.40
CA VAL A 236 9.50 17.50 17.97
C VAL A 236 10.38 17.70 16.74
N LEU A 237 9.92 18.45 15.74
CA LEU A 237 10.71 18.75 14.54
C LEU A 237 12.00 19.49 14.89
N ARG A 238 11.95 20.52 15.75
CA ARG A 238 13.16 21.22 16.26
C ARG A 238 14.14 20.26 16.93
N THR A 239 13.63 19.28 17.68
CA THR A 239 14.47 18.27 18.32
C THR A 239 15.14 17.36 17.28
N VAL A 240 14.38 16.88 16.29
CA VAL A 240 14.93 16.04 15.20
C VAL A 240 15.98 16.81 14.39
N PHE A 241 15.70 18.05 14.00
CA PHE A 241 16.62 18.92 13.26
C PHE A 241 17.79 19.46 14.08
N GLY A 242 17.68 19.41 15.42
CA GLY A 242 18.79 19.71 16.33
C GLY A 242 19.79 18.56 16.49
N SER A 243 19.48 17.39 15.93
CA SER A 243 20.40 16.24 15.89
C SER A 243 21.67 16.57 15.08
N PRO A 244 22.85 16.05 15.46
CA PRO A 244 24.05 16.17 14.63
C PRO A 244 23.97 15.37 13.32
N ILE A 245 22.95 14.52 13.16
CA ILE A 245 22.74 13.64 12.02
C ILE A 245 22.00 14.41 10.93
N PRO A 246 22.44 14.35 9.67
CA PRO A 246 21.74 15.01 8.58
C PRO A 246 20.30 14.51 8.45
N VAL A 247 19.36 15.44 8.33
CA VAL A 247 17.93 15.15 8.11
C VAL A 247 17.57 15.54 6.68
N ILE A 248 16.94 14.64 5.94
CA ILE A 248 16.35 14.92 4.62
C ILE A 248 14.83 14.77 4.66
N TYR A 249 14.18 15.43 3.71
CA TYR A 249 12.75 15.27 3.44
C TYR A 249 12.56 14.53 2.12
N GLU A 250 11.63 13.58 2.06
CA GLU A 250 11.28 12.88 0.83
C GLU A 250 9.77 12.91 0.60
N SER A 251 9.35 13.24 -0.63
CA SER A 251 7.94 13.20 -1.02
C SER A 251 7.76 13.05 -2.53
N ASP A 252 6.68 12.40 -2.93
CA ASP A 252 6.30 12.13 -4.32
C ASP A 252 5.01 12.86 -4.77
N ASP A 253 4.38 13.64 -3.90
CA ASP A 253 3.20 14.48 -4.15
C ASP A 253 3.35 15.87 -3.51
N LEU A 254 2.57 16.86 -3.96
CA LEU A 254 2.54 18.20 -3.36
C LEU A 254 1.62 18.24 -2.12
N LEU A 255 2.10 17.67 -1.00
CA LEU A 255 1.28 17.43 0.19
C LEU A 255 1.05 18.66 1.08
N ASN A 256 1.79 19.75 0.87
CA ASN A 256 1.63 21.03 1.58
C ASN A 256 0.75 22.05 0.84
N ASP A 257 0.23 21.70 -0.33
CA ASP A 257 -0.64 22.56 -1.14
C ASP A 257 -1.67 21.74 -1.93
N ILE A 258 -2.44 20.93 -1.20
CA ILE A 258 -3.49 20.09 -1.77
C ILE A 258 -4.70 20.95 -2.17
N PRO A 259 -5.23 20.85 -3.40
CA PRO A 259 -6.39 21.61 -3.86
C PRO A 259 -7.64 21.41 -2.99
N ALA A 260 -8.47 22.44 -2.87
CA ALA A 260 -9.64 22.45 -2.00
C ALA A 260 -10.72 21.41 -2.39
N ASP A 261 -10.76 20.98 -3.65
CA ASP A 261 -11.66 19.97 -4.19
C ASP A 261 -11.10 18.54 -4.09
N HIS A 262 -9.88 18.35 -3.57
CA HIS A 262 -9.30 17.04 -3.31
C HIS A 262 -9.85 16.44 -1.99
N PRO A 263 -10.14 15.12 -1.92
CA PRO A 263 -10.64 14.48 -0.70
C PRO A 263 -9.77 14.68 0.55
N GLU A 264 -8.47 14.91 0.35
CA GLU A 264 -7.49 15.09 1.43
C GLU A 264 -7.17 16.56 1.73
N ALA A 265 -7.91 17.52 1.18
CA ALA A 265 -7.62 18.95 1.33
C ALA A 265 -7.54 19.39 2.80
N GLN A 266 -8.47 18.91 3.63
CA GLN A 266 -8.51 19.26 5.06
C GLN A 266 -7.28 18.73 5.80
N GLN A 267 -6.87 17.50 5.52
CA GLN A 267 -5.68 16.90 6.13
C GLN A 267 -4.41 17.58 5.61
N GLY A 268 -4.32 17.86 4.31
CA GLY A 268 -3.22 18.60 3.69
C GLY A 268 -2.98 19.96 4.35
N ALA A 269 -4.06 20.71 4.61
CA ALA A 269 -3.98 21.99 5.32
C ALA A 269 -3.39 21.85 6.73
N ALA A 270 -3.69 20.76 7.44
CA ALA A 270 -3.13 20.49 8.76
C ALA A 270 -1.63 20.11 8.69
N TRP A 271 -1.20 19.42 7.63
CA TRP A 271 0.19 18.98 7.46
C TRP A 271 1.15 20.06 7.00
N LYS A 272 0.61 21.10 6.32
CA LYS A 272 1.38 22.16 5.66
C LYS A 272 2.52 22.72 6.51
N THR A 273 2.22 23.16 7.73
CA THR A 273 3.22 23.80 8.61
C THR A 273 4.40 22.88 8.93
N GLY A 274 4.13 21.61 9.22
CA GLY A 274 5.19 20.64 9.54
C GLY A 274 6.01 20.25 8.30
N ILE A 275 5.35 20.09 7.15
CA ILE A 275 6.02 19.81 5.87
C ILE A 275 6.92 20.98 5.47
N GLU A 276 6.43 22.22 5.47
CA GLU A 276 7.22 23.39 5.09
C GLU A 276 8.41 23.60 6.03
N TYR A 277 8.23 23.33 7.33
CA TYR A 277 9.34 23.31 8.28
C TYR A 277 10.37 22.25 7.89
N ALA A 278 9.94 21.01 7.65
CA ALA A 278 10.83 19.92 7.27
C ALA A 278 11.58 20.23 5.97
N VAL A 279 10.90 20.72 4.94
CA VAL A 279 11.50 21.14 3.67
C VAL A 279 12.55 22.22 3.90
N LYS A 280 12.22 23.29 4.63
CA LYS A 280 13.12 24.44 4.84
C LYS A 280 14.42 24.07 5.58
N TYR A 281 14.34 23.20 6.58
CA TYR A 281 15.49 22.84 7.43
C TYR A 281 16.18 21.54 7.02
N ALA A 282 15.58 20.78 6.09
CA ALA A 282 16.21 19.61 5.49
C ALA A 282 17.55 19.98 4.87
N ARG A 283 18.50 19.08 5.01
CA ARG A 283 19.77 19.15 4.31
C ARG A 283 19.61 19.01 2.80
N ALA A 284 18.66 18.18 2.40
CA ALA A 284 18.26 17.99 1.03
C ALA A 284 16.80 17.52 0.99
N VAL A 285 16.14 17.81 -0.12
CA VAL A 285 14.77 17.37 -0.41
C VAL A 285 14.83 16.42 -1.59
N VAL A 286 14.26 15.23 -1.47
CA VAL A 286 14.21 14.23 -2.54
C VAL A 286 12.78 14.13 -3.05
N VAL A 287 12.59 14.26 -4.35
CA VAL A 287 11.26 14.25 -4.98
C VAL A 287 11.17 13.37 -6.22
N SER A 288 9.96 13.01 -6.61
CA SER A 288 9.70 12.12 -7.76
C SER A 288 9.75 12.82 -9.13
N THR A 289 9.50 14.14 -9.20
CA THR A 289 9.36 14.87 -10.47
C THR A 289 10.06 16.23 -10.45
N GLU A 290 10.41 16.72 -11.65
CA GLU A 290 11.00 18.06 -11.82
C GLU A 290 10.02 19.18 -11.46
N PHE A 291 8.73 18.97 -11.72
CA PHE A 291 7.69 19.94 -11.38
C PHE A 291 7.54 20.09 -9.85
N LEU A 292 7.53 18.98 -9.11
CA LEU A 292 7.55 19.00 -7.65
C LEU A 292 8.84 19.60 -7.11
N ALA A 293 9.98 19.35 -7.78
CA ALA A 293 11.25 19.97 -7.39
C ALA A 293 11.21 21.49 -7.50
N ALA A 294 10.63 22.03 -8.59
CA ALA A 294 10.48 23.47 -8.76
C ALA A 294 9.69 24.10 -7.60
N LYS A 295 8.61 23.45 -7.14
CA LYS A 295 7.80 23.94 -6.01
C LYS A 295 8.58 23.97 -4.69
N TYR A 296 9.43 22.99 -4.41
CA TYR A 296 10.22 22.98 -3.18
C TYR A 296 11.53 23.77 -3.24
N ARG A 297 12.05 24.11 -4.42
CA ARG A 297 13.28 24.90 -4.57
C ARG A 297 13.20 26.29 -3.94
N ASP A 298 12.00 26.86 -3.89
CA ASP A 298 11.75 28.15 -3.23
C ASP A 298 11.95 28.09 -1.71
N LEU A 299 11.71 26.91 -1.11
CA LEU A 299 11.88 26.68 0.33
C LEU A 299 13.25 26.09 0.66
N ASN A 300 13.82 25.27 -0.22
CA ASN A 300 15.12 24.65 -0.04
C ASN A 300 15.85 24.51 -1.39
N PRO A 301 17.04 25.10 -1.57
CA PRO A 301 17.75 25.02 -2.85
C PRO A 301 18.37 23.64 -3.14
N ALA A 302 18.52 22.76 -2.14
CA ALA A 302 19.11 21.43 -2.29
C ALA A 302 18.03 20.39 -2.59
N VAL A 303 17.41 20.47 -3.77
CA VAL A 303 16.39 19.50 -4.21
C VAL A 303 16.96 18.54 -5.24
N HIS A 304 16.78 17.24 -5.00
CA HIS A 304 17.16 16.15 -5.89
C HIS A 304 15.92 15.50 -6.49
N VAL A 305 15.89 15.37 -7.82
CA VAL A 305 14.86 14.58 -8.50
C VAL A 305 15.32 13.14 -8.61
N LEU A 306 14.57 12.25 -7.99
CA LEU A 306 14.74 10.80 -8.04
C LEU A 306 13.45 10.20 -8.59
N PRO A 307 13.37 9.91 -9.91
CA PRO A 307 12.14 9.41 -10.53
C PRO A 307 11.73 8.04 -10.02
N ASN A 308 10.46 7.69 -10.24
CA ASN A 308 9.96 6.36 -9.93
C ASN A 308 10.46 5.32 -10.94
N TYR A 309 10.80 4.16 -10.41
CA TYR A 309 11.16 2.95 -11.15
C TYR A 309 10.24 1.82 -10.71
N ILE A 310 10.09 0.80 -11.54
CA ILE A 310 9.15 -0.28 -11.29
C ILE A 310 9.86 -1.59 -11.04
N ASP A 311 9.35 -2.36 -10.09
CA ASP A 311 9.68 -3.78 -9.99
C ASP A 311 8.99 -4.52 -11.14
N PHE A 312 9.68 -4.60 -12.27
CA PHE A 312 9.08 -5.01 -13.54
C PHE A 312 8.44 -6.40 -13.44
N ASP A 313 9.13 -7.34 -12.80
CA ASP A 313 8.70 -8.73 -12.69
C ASP A 313 7.46 -8.89 -11.79
N LEU A 314 7.30 -8.02 -10.78
CA LEU A 314 6.10 -8.02 -9.93
C LEU A 314 4.83 -7.70 -10.73
N PHE A 315 4.94 -6.79 -11.70
CA PHE A 315 3.82 -6.33 -12.53
C PHE A 315 3.70 -7.07 -13.86
N TYR A 316 4.73 -7.83 -14.24
CA TYR A 316 4.80 -8.44 -15.56
C TYR A 316 3.61 -9.35 -15.86
N ARG A 317 2.96 -9.05 -16.97
CA ARG A 317 1.99 -9.91 -17.65
C ARG A 317 2.28 -9.85 -19.15
N PRO A 318 2.40 -11.00 -19.85
CA PRO A 318 2.68 -10.99 -21.28
C PRO A 318 1.56 -10.25 -22.04
N VAL A 319 1.94 -9.49 -23.06
CA VAL A 319 0.96 -8.85 -23.95
C VAL A 319 0.12 -9.95 -24.63
N PRO A 320 -1.22 -9.87 -24.57
CA PRO A 320 -2.10 -10.86 -25.18
C PRO A 320 -1.82 -11.03 -26.68
N GLN A 321 -1.56 -12.28 -27.10
CA GLN A 321 -1.25 -12.63 -28.49
C GLN A 321 -2.49 -12.86 -29.35
N ARG A 322 -3.64 -13.13 -28.73
CA ARG A 322 -4.93 -13.40 -29.40
C ARG A 322 -6.04 -12.66 -28.68
N GLN A 323 -7.02 -12.19 -29.43
CA GLN A 323 -8.24 -11.67 -28.83
C GLN A 323 -9.01 -12.79 -28.11
N PRO A 324 -9.72 -12.47 -27.02
CA PRO A 324 -10.72 -13.35 -26.44
C PRO A 324 -11.68 -13.87 -27.50
N ALA A 325 -12.10 -15.13 -27.37
CA ALA A 325 -13.03 -15.75 -28.32
C ALA A 325 -14.40 -15.06 -28.36
N ASP A 326 -14.77 -14.36 -27.29
CA ASP A 326 -16.00 -13.57 -27.17
C ASP A 326 -15.86 -12.13 -27.71
N GLY A 327 -14.65 -11.71 -28.08
CA GLY A 327 -14.38 -10.35 -28.59
C GLY A 327 -14.57 -9.23 -27.56
N ARG A 328 -14.71 -9.58 -26.26
CA ARG A 328 -14.92 -8.64 -25.16
C ARG A 328 -13.66 -7.82 -24.91
N ILE A 329 -13.83 -6.53 -24.63
CA ILE A 329 -12.76 -5.58 -24.31
C ILE A 329 -12.94 -5.05 -22.89
N ASN A 330 -11.96 -5.28 -22.02
CA ASN A 330 -11.96 -4.76 -20.65
C ASN A 330 -11.18 -3.44 -20.58
N ILE A 331 -11.84 -2.39 -20.08
CA ILE A 331 -11.31 -1.04 -19.98
C ILE A 331 -11.18 -0.63 -18.51
N GLY A 332 -9.99 -0.25 -18.09
CA GLY A 332 -9.67 0.06 -16.69
C GLY A 332 -9.41 1.53 -16.40
N LEU A 333 -9.91 2.00 -15.25
CA LEU A 333 -9.59 3.31 -14.68
C LEU A 333 -9.34 3.18 -13.18
N LEU A 334 -8.22 3.75 -12.72
CA LEU A 334 -7.76 3.57 -11.33
C LEU A 334 -7.37 4.88 -10.65
N GLY A 335 -7.71 4.96 -9.36
CA GLY A 335 -7.25 5.96 -8.41
C GLY A 335 -7.63 7.37 -8.86
N SER A 336 -6.63 8.22 -9.07
CA SER A 336 -6.90 9.59 -9.53
C SER A 336 -7.64 9.67 -10.88
N SER A 337 -7.60 8.62 -11.72
CA SER A 337 -8.33 8.61 -13.01
C SER A 337 -9.85 8.68 -12.83
N ILE A 338 -10.37 8.26 -11.68
CA ILE A 338 -11.81 8.23 -11.37
C ILE A 338 -12.24 9.36 -10.43
N GLN A 339 -11.32 10.28 -10.08
CA GLN A 339 -11.69 11.53 -9.38
C GLN A 339 -12.56 12.41 -10.29
N PRO A 340 -13.49 13.21 -9.75
CA PRO A 340 -14.50 13.91 -10.55
C PRO A 340 -13.93 14.77 -11.69
N SER A 341 -12.91 15.60 -11.42
CA SER A 341 -12.29 16.49 -12.41
C SER A 341 -11.60 15.73 -13.55
N ASN A 342 -10.92 14.63 -13.22
CA ASN A 342 -10.25 13.77 -14.19
C ASN A 342 -11.26 12.94 -15.00
N PHE A 343 -12.22 12.32 -14.31
CA PHE A 343 -13.21 11.46 -14.93
C PHE A 343 -14.13 12.20 -15.91
N ALA A 344 -14.43 13.47 -15.64
CA ALA A 344 -15.21 14.32 -16.53
C ALA A 344 -14.64 14.40 -17.96
N LEU A 345 -13.32 14.21 -18.15
CA LEU A 345 -12.69 14.20 -19.48
C LEU A 345 -13.15 13.03 -20.35
N VAL A 346 -13.51 11.90 -19.72
CA VAL A 346 -13.82 10.63 -20.40
C VAL A 346 -15.27 10.19 -20.27
N ASP A 347 -16.05 10.69 -19.30
CA ASP A 347 -17.41 10.20 -19.03
C ASP A 347 -18.30 10.20 -20.29
N ALA A 348 -18.35 11.32 -21.03
CA ALA A 348 -19.14 11.41 -22.25
C ALA A 348 -18.69 10.40 -23.33
N ALA A 349 -17.38 10.16 -23.45
CA ALA A 349 -16.85 9.15 -24.37
C ALA A 349 -17.25 7.74 -23.94
N LEU A 350 -17.15 7.41 -22.65
CA LEU A 350 -17.54 6.11 -22.12
C LEU A 350 -19.04 5.83 -22.34
N ARG A 351 -19.91 6.82 -22.15
CA ARG A 351 -21.35 6.69 -22.42
C ARG A 351 -21.64 6.42 -23.90
N ALA A 352 -20.99 7.16 -24.81
CA ALA A 352 -21.12 6.92 -26.25
C ALA A 352 -20.61 5.53 -26.66
N LEU A 353 -19.58 5.02 -25.99
CA LEU A 353 -19.06 3.67 -26.21
C LEU A 353 -20.04 2.59 -25.75
N VAL A 354 -20.72 2.79 -24.61
CA VAL A 354 -21.79 1.89 -24.14
C VAL A 354 -22.90 1.78 -25.18
N GLU A 355 -23.36 2.90 -25.73
CA GLU A 355 -24.40 2.92 -26.78
C GLU A 355 -23.95 2.23 -28.07
N ARG A 356 -22.66 2.37 -28.43
CA ARG A 356 -22.11 1.84 -29.68
C ARG A 356 -21.77 0.35 -29.63
N TYR A 357 -21.24 -0.14 -28.51
CA TYR A 357 -20.65 -1.48 -28.41
C TYR A 357 -21.35 -2.42 -27.44
N GLY A 358 -22.18 -1.91 -26.51
CA GLY A 358 -22.93 -2.72 -25.55
C GLY A 358 -22.07 -3.76 -24.83
N ASP A 359 -22.58 -4.99 -24.75
CA ASP A 359 -21.99 -6.13 -24.02
C ASP A 359 -20.59 -6.56 -24.50
N ARG A 360 -20.08 -5.98 -25.61
CA ARG A 360 -18.69 -6.15 -26.02
C ARG A 360 -17.72 -5.44 -25.06
N LEU A 361 -18.18 -4.49 -24.26
CA LEU A 361 -17.35 -3.72 -23.33
C LEU A 361 -17.60 -4.10 -21.88
N HIS A 362 -16.54 -4.02 -21.08
CA HIS A 362 -16.62 -4.01 -19.63
C HIS A 362 -15.69 -2.95 -19.07
N PHE A 363 -16.16 -2.23 -18.06
CA PHE A 363 -15.40 -1.18 -17.38
C PHE A 363 -15.08 -1.59 -15.95
N ASP A 364 -13.81 -1.56 -15.58
CA ASP A 364 -13.41 -1.67 -14.18
C ASP A 364 -12.99 -0.30 -13.66
N PHE A 365 -13.68 0.15 -12.62
CA PHE A 365 -13.34 1.33 -11.85
C PHE A 365 -12.70 0.87 -10.54
N VAL A 366 -11.49 1.35 -10.25
CA VAL A 366 -10.76 0.96 -9.04
C VAL A 366 -10.41 2.20 -8.23
N GLY A 367 -10.90 2.30 -6.99
CA GLY A 367 -10.49 3.39 -6.11
C GLY A 367 -11.41 3.57 -4.91
N TRP A 368 -11.54 4.81 -4.49
CA TRP A 368 -12.27 5.18 -3.27
C TRP A 368 -13.77 5.31 -3.50
N GLU A 369 -14.16 5.91 -4.61
CA GLU A 369 -15.55 6.19 -4.95
C GLU A 369 -15.83 5.79 -6.39
N CYS A 370 -16.98 5.16 -6.61
CA CYS A 370 -17.44 4.84 -7.96
C CYS A 370 -17.87 6.13 -8.67
N PRO A 371 -17.48 6.35 -9.94
CA PRO A 371 -17.92 7.52 -10.68
C PRO A 371 -19.45 7.68 -10.74
N GLN A 372 -19.90 8.94 -10.69
CA GLN A 372 -21.32 9.26 -10.69
C GLN A 372 -22.03 8.66 -11.91
N GLY A 373 -23.12 7.93 -11.66
CA GLY A 373 -23.92 7.27 -12.70
C GLY A 373 -23.37 5.93 -13.21
N TRP A 374 -22.27 5.43 -12.63
CA TRP A 374 -21.69 4.11 -12.97
C TRP A 374 -21.93 3.04 -11.90
N ALA A 375 -22.42 3.43 -10.71
CA ALA A 375 -22.80 2.49 -9.66
C ALA A 375 -23.95 1.57 -10.13
N GLY A 376 -23.72 0.26 -10.11
CA GLY A 376 -24.69 -0.74 -10.54
C GLY A 376 -24.91 -0.81 -12.06
N HIS A 377 -24.11 -0.12 -12.88
CA HIS A 377 -24.22 -0.20 -14.33
C HIS A 377 -23.87 -1.63 -14.81
N PRO A 378 -24.66 -2.25 -15.72
CA PRO A 378 -24.51 -3.67 -16.09
C PRO A 378 -23.17 -4.01 -16.75
N LEU A 379 -22.52 -3.01 -17.36
CA LEU A 379 -21.22 -3.16 -18.02
C LEU A 379 -20.04 -2.67 -17.17
N ALA A 380 -20.25 -2.39 -15.88
CA ALA A 380 -19.20 -1.85 -15.02
C ALA A 380 -19.08 -2.62 -13.71
N THR A 381 -17.85 -2.71 -13.20
CA THR A 381 -17.56 -3.20 -11.85
C THR A 381 -16.72 -2.17 -11.12
N PHE A 382 -17.13 -1.87 -9.89
CA PHE A 382 -16.36 -1.03 -8.99
C PHE A 382 -15.60 -1.92 -8.00
N HIS A 383 -14.29 -1.72 -7.93
CA HIS A 383 -13.39 -2.37 -6.99
C HIS A 383 -12.89 -1.33 -6.00
N THR A 384 -12.88 -1.70 -4.72
CA THR A 384 -12.27 -0.86 -3.69
C THR A 384 -10.76 -0.79 -3.86
N PHE A 385 -10.17 0.30 -3.38
CA PHE A 385 -8.72 0.52 -3.47
C PHE A 385 -7.93 -0.61 -2.77
N VAL A 386 -6.86 -1.08 -3.43
CA VAL A 386 -5.97 -2.10 -2.91
C VAL A 386 -4.78 -1.44 -2.20
N HIS A 387 -4.79 -1.49 -0.87
CA HIS A 387 -3.82 -0.78 -0.03
C HIS A 387 -2.41 -1.38 -0.02
N GLN A 388 -2.26 -2.62 -0.47
CA GLN A 388 -0.97 -3.29 -0.46
C GLN A 388 -0.37 -3.32 -1.84
N TYR A 389 0.89 -2.92 -1.95
CA TYR A 389 1.56 -2.80 -3.25
C TYR A 389 1.65 -4.12 -4.02
N VAL A 390 1.97 -5.22 -3.33
CA VAL A 390 2.11 -6.56 -3.94
C VAL A 390 0.76 -7.10 -4.39
N ASP A 391 -0.27 -6.96 -3.57
CA ASP A 391 -1.63 -7.39 -3.93
C ASP A 391 -2.17 -6.53 -5.07
N TYR A 392 -1.88 -5.23 -5.08
CA TYR A 392 -2.23 -4.34 -6.19
C TYR A 392 -1.63 -4.83 -7.51
N ALA A 393 -0.34 -5.17 -7.53
CA ALA A 393 0.31 -5.71 -8.73
C ALA A 393 -0.31 -7.04 -9.17
N ALA A 394 -0.70 -7.91 -8.24
CA ALA A 394 -1.44 -9.14 -8.55
C ALA A 394 -2.81 -8.83 -9.17
N ARG A 395 -3.61 -7.97 -8.53
CA ARG A 395 -4.95 -7.57 -9.00
C ARG A 395 -4.92 -6.89 -10.36
N LEU A 396 -3.95 -6.02 -10.63
CA LEU A 396 -3.82 -5.36 -11.93
C LEU A 396 -3.67 -6.38 -13.07
N ARG A 397 -2.93 -7.47 -12.83
CA ARG A 397 -2.78 -8.54 -13.81
C ARG A 397 -4.08 -9.33 -13.98
N GLU A 398 -4.77 -9.62 -12.89
CA GLU A 398 -6.04 -10.36 -12.84
C GLU A 398 -7.22 -9.64 -13.49
N TRP A 399 -7.28 -8.30 -13.41
CA TRP A 399 -8.35 -7.54 -14.05
C TRP A 399 -8.35 -7.66 -15.58
N ASN A 400 -7.28 -8.19 -16.19
CA ASN A 400 -7.25 -8.52 -17.62
C ASN A 400 -7.64 -7.34 -18.53
N TRP A 401 -7.22 -6.14 -18.15
CA TRP A 401 -7.46 -4.93 -18.94
C TRP A 401 -6.75 -5.01 -20.30
N ASP A 402 -7.51 -4.71 -21.33
CA ASP A 402 -7.03 -4.52 -22.70
C ASP A 402 -6.59 -3.06 -22.91
N ILE A 403 -7.36 -2.13 -22.33
CA ILE A 403 -7.15 -0.68 -22.44
C ILE A 403 -7.18 -0.07 -21.04
N ALA A 404 -6.21 0.78 -20.71
CA ALA A 404 -6.26 1.62 -19.52
C ALA A 404 -6.46 3.09 -19.91
N LEU A 405 -7.33 3.80 -19.19
CA LEU A 405 -7.54 5.23 -19.38
C LEU A 405 -6.99 6.03 -18.19
N ILE A 406 -6.19 7.03 -18.52
CA ILE A 406 -5.47 7.86 -17.56
C ILE A 406 -5.76 9.33 -17.87
N PRO A 407 -7.04 9.76 -17.73
CA PRO A 407 -7.36 11.17 -17.81
C PRO A 407 -6.76 11.90 -16.61
N LEU A 408 -6.26 13.09 -16.88
CA LEU A 408 -5.71 14.00 -15.89
C LEU A 408 -6.10 15.43 -16.27
N ALA A 409 -6.76 16.15 -15.37
CA ALA A 409 -7.15 17.53 -15.56
C ALA A 409 -5.95 18.48 -15.42
N SER A 410 -6.03 19.66 -16.06
CA SER A 410 -4.98 20.67 -15.98
C SER A 410 -5.10 21.47 -14.68
N ASP A 411 -4.42 21.02 -13.63
CA ASP A 411 -4.24 21.75 -12.37
C ASP A 411 -2.85 21.49 -11.78
N GLU A 412 -2.36 22.38 -10.92
CA GLU A 412 -0.98 22.32 -10.41
C GLU A 412 -0.68 21.03 -9.62
N TYR A 413 -1.68 20.49 -8.93
CA TYR A 413 -1.52 19.25 -8.17
C TYR A 413 -1.34 18.05 -9.11
N ASN A 414 -2.13 17.99 -10.17
CA ASN A 414 -2.01 17.00 -11.22
C ASN A 414 -0.67 17.10 -11.97
N GLU A 415 -0.15 18.31 -12.22
CA GLU A 415 1.18 18.50 -12.81
C GLU A 415 2.33 18.02 -11.91
N CYS A 416 2.11 17.95 -10.58
CA CYS A 416 3.09 17.37 -9.65
C CYS A 416 3.12 15.84 -9.67
N LYS A 417 2.07 15.18 -10.19
CA LYS A 417 1.97 13.71 -10.19
C LYS A 417 3.07 13.09 -11.04
N SER A 418 3.43 11.86 -10.69
CA SER A 418 4.38 11.07 -11.47
C SER A 418 3.69 10.17 -12.50
N TYR A 419 4.49 9.60 -13.39
CA TYR A 419 4.03 8.69 -14.44
C TYR A 419 3.91 7.22 -14.00
N ILE A 420 3.75 6.92 -12.70
CA ILE A 420 3.68 5.53 -12.17
C ILE A 420 2.67 4.67 -12.95
N LYS A 421 1.49 5.21 -13.29
CA LYS A 421 0.49 4.47 -14.06
C LYS A 421 0.99 4.01 -15.43
N TRP A 422 1.84 4.80 -16.10
CA TRP A 422 2.46 4.36 -17.35
C TRP A 422 3.42 3.19 -17.11
N LEU A 423 4.16 3.19 -15.99
CA LEU A 423 5.04 2.08 -15.61
C LEU A 423 4.22 0.81 -15.35
N ASP A 424 3.23 0.89 -14.47
CA ASP A 424 2.43 -0.26 -14.02
C ASP A 424 1.69 -0.91 -15.19
N TYR A 425 1.02 -0.10 -16.01
CA TYR A 425 0.21 -0.61 -17.12
C TYR A 425 1.05 -1.12 -18.27
N SER A 426 2.17 -0.47 -18.56
CA SER A 426 3.11 -0.98 -19.57
C SER A 426 3.76 -2.29 -19.12
N ALA A 427 4.19 -2.41 -17.86
CA ALA A 427 4.72 -3.67 -17.33
C ALA A 427 3.67 -4.79 -17.36
N ALA A 428 2.40 -4.47 -17.10
CA ALA A 428 1.27 -5.40 -17.22
C ALA A 428 0.80 -5.64 -18.68
N GLY A 429 1.47 -5.06 -19.68
CA GLY A 429 1.15 -5.28 -21.10
C GLY A 429 -0.25 -4.76 -21.48
N ILE A 430 -0.62 -3.59 -20.97
CA ILE A 430 -1.92 -2.93 -21.22
C ILE A 430 -1.72 -1.74 -22.16
N ALA A 431 -2.52 -1.64 -23.22
CA ALA A 431 -2.50 -0.46 -24.09
C ALA A 431 -3.12 0.73 -23.35
N SER A 432 -2.44 1.86 -23.31
CA SER A 432 -2.83 2.96 -22.42
C SER A 432 -3.08 4.27 -23.17
N VAL A 433 -4.11 5.00 -22.74
CA VAL A 433 -4.51 6.31 -23.26
C VAL A 433 -4.40 7.34 -22.13
N PHE A 434 -3.61 8.39 -22.35
CA PHE A 434 -3.25 9.39 -21.36
C PHE A 434 -3.73 10.77 -21.80
N SER A 435 -4.05 11.63 -20.83
CA SER A 435 -4.12 13.08 -21.12
C SER A 435 -2.77 13.56 -21.68
N ASP A 436 -2.82 14.46 -22.66
CA ASP A 436 -1.67 15.14 -23.22
C ASP A 436 -1.19 16.25 -22.28
N VAL A 437 -0.48 15.83 -21.23
CA VAL A 437 0.04 16.69 -20.16
C VAL A 437 1.51 16.38 -19.88
N SER A 438 2.19 17.34 -19.26
CA SER A 438 3.66 17.36 -19.13
C SER A 438 4.23 16.08 -18.51
N VAL A 439 3.52 15.52 -17.52
CA VAL A 439 3.90 14.29 -16.81
C VAL A 439 4.05 13.10 -17.77
N TYR A 440 3.14 12.94 -18.72
CA TYR A 440 3.17 11.82 -19.66
C TYR A 440 3.99 12.13 -20.92
N ASN A 441 4.09 13.40 -21.32
CA ASN A 441 4.95 13.79 -22.45
C ASN A 441 6.44 13.44 -22.23
N GLN A 442 6.87 13.27 -20.98
CA GLN A 442 8.23 12.90 -20.62
C GLN A 442 8.58 11.43 -20.91
N VAL A 443 7.59 10.53 -20.96
CA VAL A 443 7.82 9.08 -21.02
C VAL A 443 7.01 8.36 -22.11
N VAL A 444 5.89 8.95 -22.54
CA VAL A 444 5.03 8.39 -23.59
C VAL A 444 5.43 8.97 -24.93
N THR A 445 5.78 8.09 -25.88
CA THR A 445 5.87 8.44 -27.29
C THR A 445 4.52 8.20 -27.93
N HIS A 446 3.82 9.28 -28.31
CA HIS A 446 2.50 9.22 -28.93
C HIS A 446 2.50 8.24 -30.11
N ASP A 447 1.48 7.38 -30.15
CA ASP A 447 1.26 6.36 -31.17
C ASP A 447 2.30 5.23 -31.21
N VAL A 448 3.20 5.18 -30.22
CA VAL A 448 4.22 4.13 -30.10
C VAL A 448 4.12 3.42 -28.75
N THR A 449 4.28 4.12 -27.63
CA THR A 449 4.24 3.53 -26.27
C THR A 449 2.96 3.87 -25.49
N GLY A 450 2.01 4.54 -26.16
CA GLY A 450 0.73 4.97 -25.64
C GLY A 450 0.09 6.04 -26.53
N LEU A 451 -1.14 6.41 -26.23
CA LEU A 451 -1.82 7.54 -26.90
C LEU A 451 -1.87 8.74 -25.95
N LEU A 452 -1.38 9.89 -26.41
CA LEU A 452 -1.51 11.19 -25.73
C LEU A 452 -2.67 11.97 -26.34
N ILE A 453 -3.67 12.33 -25.53
CA ILE A 453 -4.95 12.87 -26.00
C ILE A 453 -5.24 14.22 -25.34
N PRO A 454 -5.55 15.28 -26.13
CA PRO A 454 -5.90 16.58 -25.57
C PRO A 454 -7.21 16.51 -24.78
N HIS A 455 -7.50 17.55 -23.98
CA HIS A 455 -8.72 17.65 -23.17
C HIS A 455 -9.98 17.88 -24.02
N SER A 456 -10.41 16.84 -24.73
CA SER A 456 -11.56 16.83 -25.63
C SER A 456 -12.21 15.45 -25.60
N SER A 457 -13.47 15.37 -25.17
CA SER A 457 -14.22 14.11 -25.11
C SER A 457 -14.30 13.42 -26.48
N ASP A 458 -14.39 14.19 -27.57
CA ASP A 458 -14.36 13.63 -28.93
C ASP A 458 -13.01 13.01 -29.28
N ALA A 459 -11.90 13.60 -28.83
CA ALA A 459 -10.57 13.05 -29.03
C ALA A 459 -10.38 11.74 -28.24
N TRP A 460 -10.85 11.70 -27.00
CA TRP A 460 -10.88 10.48 -26.18
C TRP A 460 -11.72 9.38 -26.83
N LEU A 461 -12.94 9.71 -27.27
CA LEU A 461 -13.81 8.76 -27.96
C LEU A 461 -13.13 8.17 -29.20
N ARG A 462 -12.54 9.00 -30.07
CA ARG A 462 -11.83 8.52 -31.27
C ARG A 462 -10.65 7.61 -30.93
N ALA A 463 -9.86 7.96 -29.92
CA ALA A 463 -8.72 7.15 -29.48
C ALA A 463 -9.16 5.78 -28.95
N ILE A 464 -10.20 5.75 -28.10
CA ILE A 464 -10.70 4.50 -27.53
C ILE A 464 -11.35 3.63 -28.62
N VAL A 465 -12.16 4.21 -29.52
CA VAL A 465 -12.70 3.51 -30.69
C VAL A 465 -11.58 2.89 -31.51
N GLN A 466 -10.49 3.61 -31.77
CA GLN A 466 -9.38 3.07 -32.53
C GLN A 466 -8.77 1.84 -31.86
N LEU A 467 -8.59 1.84 -30.54
CA LEU A 467 -8.04 0.69 -29.81
C LEU A 467 -9.04 -0.47 -29.66
N ILE A 468 -10.35 -0.20 -29.68
CA ILE A 468 -11.39 -1.24 -29.70
C ILE A 468 -11.40 -1.97 -31.05
N GLU A 469 -11.32 -1.22 -32.15
CA GLU A 469 -11.46 -1.76 -33.52
C GLU A 469 -10.16 -2.31 -34.10
N SER A 470 -9.00 -1.89 -33.57
CA SER A 470 -7.67 -2.28 -34.07
C SER A 470 -6.88 -3.08 -33.01
N PRO A 471 -7.12 -4.40 -32.88
CA PRO A 471 -6.32 -5.27 -32.01
C PRO A 471 -4.82 -5.19 -32.28
N GLU A 472 -4.41 -5.05 -33.54
CA GLU A 472 -3.02 -4.93 -33.96
C GLU A 472 -2.38 -3.65 -33.39
N LYS A 473 -3.08 -2.52 -33.42
CA LYS A 473 -2.60 -1.28 -32.81
C LYS A 473 -2.54 -1.41 -31.30
N ARG A 474 -3.57 -1.98 -30.68
CA ARG A 474 -3.60 -2.24 -29.24
C ARG A 474 -2.42 -3.10 -28.80
N HIS A 475 -2.14 -4.18 -29.52
CA HIS A 475 -1.01 -5.07 -29.27
C HIS A 475 0.34 -4.36 -29.47
N ALA A 476 0.48 -3.57 -30.54
CA ALA A 476 1.71 -2.82 -30.82
C ALA A 476 2.04 -1.82 -29.71
N LEU A 477 1.06 -1.03 -29.26
CA LEU A 477 1.24 -0.06 -28.18
C LEU A 477 1.63 -0.74 -26.86
N ALA A 478 0.93 -1.82 -26.49
CA ALA A 478 1.22 -2.56 -25.27
C ALA A 478 2.63 -3.18 -25.29
N THR A 479 3.03 -3.74 -26.43
CA THR A 479 4.36 -4.36 -26.61
C THR A 479 5.47 -3.33 -26.53
N ALA A 480 5.34 -2.22 -27.25
CA ALA A 480 6.34 -1.16 -27.25
C ALA A 480 6.45 -0.48 -25.87
N GLY A 481 5.31 -0.22 -25.20
CA GLY A 481 5.30 0.30 -23.83
C GLY A 481 5.99 -0.65 -22.84
N GLN A 482 5.63 -1.94 -22.87
CA GLN A 482 6.24 -2.94 -22.00
C GLN A 482 7.76 -3.06 -22.21
N GLN A 483 8.20 -3.04 -23.46
CA GLN A 483 9.63 -3.04 -23.79
C GLN A 483 10.34 -1.78 -23.28
N ALA A 484 9.77 -0.59 -23.51
CA ALA A 484 10.35 0.66 -23.07
C ALA A 484 10.51 0.72 -21.53
N VAL A 485 9.53 0.22 -20.79
CA VAL A 485 9.60 0.14 -19.32
C VAL A 485 10.64 -0.88 -18.86
N ARG A 486 10.71 -2.06 -19.48
CA ARG A 486 11.73 -3.07 -19.15
C ARG A 486 13.15 -2.54 -19.34
N GLU A 487 13.41 -1.84 -20.45
CA GLU A 487 14.75 -1.34 -20.78
C GLU A 487 15.12 -0.06 -20.01
N GLY A 488 14.14 0.82 -19.80
CA GLY A 488 14.38 2.17 -19.27
C GLY A 488 14.11 2.32 -17.77
N PHE A 489 13.26 1.49 -17.19
CA PHE A 489 12.63 1.78 -15.88
C PHE A 489 12.61 0.61 -14.90
N ASP A 490 13.17 -0.55 -15.25
CA ASP A 490 13.32 -1.67 -14.31
C ASP A 490 14.19 -1.26 -13.11
N LEU A 491 13.59 -1.31 -11.93
CA LEU A 491 14.20 -0.96 -10.65
C LEU A 491 15.48 -1.74 -10.40
N ALA A 492 15.56 -3.01 -10.78
CA ALA A 492 16.76 -3.81 -10.58
C ALA A 492 17.98 -3.19 -11.30
N SER A 493 17.76 -2.64 -12.50
CA SER A 493 18.81 -1.96 -13.28
C SER A 493 19.09 -0.53 -12.82
N LYS A 494 18.13 0.11 -12.13
CA LYS A 494 18.18 1.53 -11.75
C LYS A 494 18.42 1.79 -10.27
N ALA A 495 18.51 0.76 -9.43
CA ALA A 495 18.72 0.88 -7.99
C ALA A 495 19.95 1.73 -7.62
N GLN A 496 21.02 1.70 -8.43
CA GLN A 496 22.21 2.52 -8.20
C GLN A 496 21.94 4.04 -8.28
N HIS A 497 20.88 4.47 -8.96
CA HIS A 497 20.45 5.87 -8.94
C HIS A 497 19.99 6.30 -7.53
N TYR A 498 19.31 5.41 -6.79
CA TYR A 498 18.97 5.66 -5.38
C TYR A 498 20.24 5.79 -4.53
N ASP A 499 21.22 4.88 -4.66
CA ASP A 499 22.47 4.99 -3.91
C ASP A 499 23.17 6.33 -4.20
N ALA A 500 23.25 6.73 -5.47
CA ALA A 500 23.89 7.98 -5.86
C ALA A 500 23.22 9.21 -5.21
N VAL A 501 21.88 9.30 -5.29
CA VAL A 501 21.12 10.43 -4.70
C VAL A 501 21.27 10.43 -3.18
N TYR A 502 20.97 9.33 -2.49
CA TYR A 502 21.02 9.27 -1.03
C TYR A 502 22.45 9.43 -0.48
N SER A 503 23.46 8.94 -1.20
CA SER A 503 24.86 9.18 -0.84
C SER A 503 25.28 10.63 -1.03
N SER A 504 24.74 11.32 -2.05
CA SER A 504 25.01 12.74 -2.23
C SER A 504 24.47 13.56 -1.05
N CYS A 505 23.31 13.18 -0.50
CA CYS A 505 22.73 13.79 0.69
C CYS A 505 23.62 13.67 1.93
N LEU A 506 24.50 12.67 2.02
CA LEU A 506 25.47 12.55 3.12
C LEU A 506 26.61 13.58 3.00
N ASN A 507 27.02 13.95 1.79
CA ASN A 507 28.29 14.63 1.52
C ASN A 507 28.20 16.15 1.27
N ILE A 508 27.01 16.75 1.28
CA ILE A 508 26.83 18.21 1.10
C ILE A 508 27.60 18.97 2.20
N SER A 509 28.57 19.85 1.93
CA SER A 509 29.23 20.56 3.04
C SER A 509 28.20 21.35 3.87
N SER A 510 28.19 21.19 5.19
CA SER A 510 27.26 21.91 6.07
C SER A 510 27.38 23.41 5.81
N ARG A 511 26.28 24.04 5.37
CA ARG A 511 26.22 25.50 5.32
C ARG A 511 26.45 26.00 6.74
N GLY A 512 27.45 26.87 6.90
CA GLY A 512 27.71 27.54 8.17
C GLY A 512 26.41 28.17 8.67
N GLN A 513 26.08 27.88 9.93
CA GLN A 513 25.07 28.61 10.67
C GLN A 513 25.43 30.10 10.60
N ALA A 514 24.57 30.90 9.99
CA ALA A 514 24.60 32.36 10.04
C ALA A 514 23.34 32.83 10.75
#